data_AF-A0A089VHD9-F1
#
_entry.id   AF-A0A089VHD9-F1
#
_cell.length_a   1.000
_cell.length_b   1.000
_cell.length_c   1.000
_cell.angle_alpha   90.00
_cell.angle_beta   90.00
_cell.angle_gamma   90.00
#
_symmetry.space_group_name_H-M   'P 1'
#
loop_
_entity.id
_entity.type
_entity.pdbx_description
1 polymer ?
#
loop_
_entity_poly.entity_id
_entity_poly.type
_entity_poly.pdbx_seq_one_letter_code
_entity_poly.pdbx_strand_id
1 'polypeptide(L)'
;MSHFTNLKTSFKNLLHLENALNKLNIVYKREKKLIESNNSKLYNINLVIPQSNNYDITFNWNGEEYELILDTSFWIQPYPVENFINKLSQHYANSVIIAESQKIGFQPIKSKQHVDGSNTITLQRWNISNSRSAV
;
A
#
# COMPACT_ATOMS: atom_id res chain seq x y z
N MET A 1 -1.22 25.90 -17.09
CA MET A 1 -2.29 25.59 -16.13
C MET A 1 -2.01 24.19 -15.61
N SER A 2 -1.61 24.06 -14.35
CA SER A 2 -1.38 22.75 -13.72
C SER A 2 -2.73 22.15 -13.35
N HIS A 3 -2.96 20.90 -13.75
CA HIS A 3 -4.19 20.17 -13.48
C HIS A 3 -3.83 19.04 -12.52
N PHE A 4 -4.01 19.28 -11.23
CA PHE A 4 -3.92 18.22 -10.24
C PHE A 4 -4.89 17.10 -10.62
N THR A 5 -4.36 15.89 -10.68
CA THR A 5 -5.10 14.67 -11.00
C THR A 5 -5.25 13.88 -9.71
N ASN A 6 -6.49 13.50 -9.40
CA ASN A 6 -6.79 12.58 -8.32
C ASN A 6 -7.04 11.20 -8.94
N LEU A 7 -6.21 10.23 -8.61
CA LEU A 7 -6.40 8.84 -9.00
C LEU A 7 -6.98 8.06 -7.81
N LYS A 8 -8.16 7.48 -8.02
CA LYS A 8 -8.74 6.54 -7.05
C LYS A 8 -7.88 5.30 -6.95
N THR A 9 -7.59 4.87 -5.73
CA THR A 9 -6.82 3.64 -5.44
C THR A 9 -7.56 2.83 -4.39
N SER A 10 -7.30 1.53 -4.30
CA SER A 10 -7.93 0.66 -3.29
C SER A 10 -7.14 0.53 -1.99
N PHE A 11 -6.26 1.48 -1.69
CA PHE A 11 -5.40 1.45 -0.51
C PHE A 11 -6.18 1.91 0.73
N LYS A 12 -6.48 0.99 1.64
CA LYS A 12 -7.26 1.27 2.87
C LYS A 12 -6.40 1.28 4.13
N ASN A 13 -5.34 0.49 4.16
CA ASN A 13 -4.51 0.31 5.35
C ASN A 13 -3.17 1.03 5.18
N LEU A 14 -2.92 2.02 6.05
CA LEU A 14 -1.69 2.81 6.05
C LEU A 14 -0.42 1.95 6.12
N LEU A 15 -0.38 0.96 7.00
CA LEU A 15 0.81 0.12 7.20
C LEU A 15 1.17 -0.67 5.93
N HIS A 16 0.17 -1.18 5.21
CA HIS A 16 0.40 -1.89 3.96
C HIS A 16 0.84 -0.96 2.84
N LEU A 17 0.32 0.27 2.80
CA LEU A 17 0.73 1.30 1.84
C LEU A 17 2.19 1.70 2.06
N GLU A 18 2.57 1.94 3.31
CA GLU A 18 3.94 2.23 3.71
C GLU A 18 4.91 1.09 3.39
N ASN A 19 4.53 -0.15 3.72
CA ASN A 19 5.33 -1.32 3.36
C ASN A 19 5.54 -1.41 1.84
N ALA A 20 4.52 -1.10 1.05
CA ALA A 20 4.61 -1.10 -0.40
C ALA A 20 5.54 0.00 -0.94
N LEU A 21 5.47 1.22 -0.40
CA LEU A 21 6.38 2.32 -0.75
C LEU A 21 7.84 1.97 -0.39
N ASN A 22 8.05 1.41 0.80
CA ASN A 22 9.37 0.97 1.26
C ASN A 22 9.95 -0.13 0.35
N LYS A 23 9.12 -1.09 -0.11
CA LYS A 23 9.56 -2.13 -1.06
C LYS A 23 9.99 -1.58 -2.41
N LEU A 24 9.42 -0.44 -2.81
CA LEU A 24 9.81 0.28 -4.03
C LEU A 24 10.95 1.27 -3.81
N ASN A 25 11.52 1.33 -2.60
CA ASN A 25 12.53 2.31 -2.19
C ASN A 25 12.08 3.77 -2.42
N ILE A 26 10.79 4.04 -2.24
CA ILE A 26 10.22 5.39 -2.36
C ILE A 26 10.30 6.07 -1.01
N VAL A 27 10.97 7.21 -0.96
CA VAL A 27 11.07 8.05 0.23
C VAL A 27 9.77 8.83 0.41
N TYR A 28 9.22 8.81 1.62
CA TYR A 28 8.00 9.53 1.95
C TYR A 28 8.05 10.09 3.38
N LYS A 29 7.17 11.05 3.68
CA LYS A 29 6.97 11.65 4.99
C LYS A 29 5.51 11.45 5.42
N ARG A 30 5.30 11.24 6.71
CA ARG A 30 3.96 11.25 7.30
C ARG A 30 3.57 12.68 7.66
N GLU A 31 2.41 13.13 7.18
CA GLU A 31 1.84 14.42 7.53
C GLU A 31 0.51 14.23 8.27
N LYS A 32 0.34 14.91 9.41
CA LYS A 32 -0.92 14.86 10.16
C LYS A 32 -1.86 15.92 9.62
N LYS A 33 -3.01 15.50 9.09
CA LYS A 33 -4.08 16.38 8.64
C LYS A 33 -5.22 16.39 9.65
N LEU A 34 -5.52 17.56 10.19
CA LEU A 34 -6.64 17.74 11.12
C LEU A 34 -7.96 17.64 10.35
N ILE A 35 -8.88 16.83 10.86
CA ILE A 35 -10.27 16.78 10.38
C ILE A 35 -11.11 17.53 11.39
N GLU A 36 -11.79 18.57 10.93
CA GLU A 36 -12.81 19.23 11.74
C GLU A 36 -14.03 18.30 11.81
N SER A 37 -14.20 17.64 12.96
CA SER A 37 -15.41 16.89 13.30
C SER A 37 -16.03 17.53 14.53
N ASN A 38 -17.35 17.76 14.48
CA ASN A 38 -18.11 18.37 15.57
C ASN A 38 -17.81 17.63 16.89
N ASN A 39 -17.09 18.31 17.78
CA ASN A 39 -16.71 17.91 19.15
C ASN A 39 -15.53 16.93 19.34
N SER A 40 -14.75 16.55 18.31
CA SER A 40 -13.48 15.86 18.53
C SER A 40 -12.41 16.18 17.47
N LYS A 41 -11.17 16.40 17.91
CA LYS A 41 -10.02 16.58 17.00
C LYS A 41 -9.57 15.21 16.50
N LEU A 42 -10.04 14.83 15.31
CA LEU A 42 -9.54 13.65 14.60
C LEU A 42 -8.37 14.05 13.69
N TYR A 43 -7.40 13.15 13.55
CA TYR A 43 -6.25 13.36 12.67
C TYR A 43 -6.16 12.19 11.70
N ASN A 44 -6.05 12.51 10.41
CA ASN A 44 -5.60 11.56 9.40
C ASN A 44 -4.09 11.67 9.21
N ILE A 45 -3.49 10.60 8.74
CA ILE A 45 -2.09 10.59 8.31
C ILE A 45 -2.09 10.54 6.79
N ASN A 46 -1.53 11.56 6.17
CA ASN A 46 -1.21 11.56 4.74
C ASN A 46 0.23 11.11 4.54
N LEU A 47 0.52 10.53 3.37
CA LEU A 47 1.89 10.22 2.95
C LEU A 47 2.30 11.18 1.85
N VAL A 48 3.35 11.96 2.09
CA VAL A 48 3.89 12.95 1.15
C VAL A 48 5.21 12.42 0.61
N ILE A 49 5.29 12.26 -0.71
CA ILE A 49 6.47 11.83 -1.45
C ILE A 49 7.09 13.09 -2.06
N PRO A 50 8.17 13.62 -1.47
CA PRO A 50 8.78 14.84 -1.95
C PRO A 50 9.50 14.61 -3.27
N GLN A 51 9.40 15.58 -4.18
CA GLN A 51 10.11 15.58 -5.45
C GLN A 51 11.11 16.75 -5.52
N SER A 52 12.12 16.62 -6.37
CA SER A 52 13.16 17.65 -6.53
C SER A 52 12.67 18.95 -7.17
N ASN A 53 11.47 18.95 -7.76
CA ASN A 53 10.85 20.10 -8.41
C ASN A 53 9.81 20.81 -7.52
N ASN A 54 9.73 20.48 -6.23
CA ASN A 54 8.77 21.05 -5.28
C ASN A 54 7.28 20.76 -5.59
N TYR A 55 7.01 19.81 -6.48
CA TYR A 55 5.67 19.28 -6.70
C TYR A 55 5.58 17.93 -6.01
N ASP A 56 5.08 17.92 -4.77
CA ASP A 56 5.00 16.69 -3.99
C ASP A 56 3.83 15.82 -4.45
N ILE A 57 4.04 14.50 -4.45
CA ILE A 57 2.98 13.51 -4.64
C ILE A 57 2.41 13.15 -3.28
N THR A 58 1.10 13.14 -3.12
CA THR A 58 0.47 12.88 -1.82
C THR A 58 -0.54 11.75 -1.90
N PHE A 59 -0.46 10.79 -0.97
CA PHE A 59 -1.56 9.91 -0.64
C PHE A 59 -2.38 10.54 0.48
N ASN A 60 -3.59 10.98 0.17
CA ASN A 60 -4.50 11.62 1.12
C ASN A 60 -5.63 10.66 1.51
N TRP A 61 -5.87 10.50 2.83
CA TRP A 61 -7.03 9.75 3.30
C TRP A 61 -8.31 10.53 3.04
N ASN A 62 -9.24 9.96 2.27
CA ASN A 62 -10.53 10.60 1.95
C ASN A 62 -11.66 10.21 2.93
N GLY A 63 -11.40 9.33 3.90
CA GLY A 63 -12.39 8.77 4.83
C GLY A 63 -12.65 7.28 4.60
N GLU A 64 -12.40 6.78 3.40
CA GLU A 64 -12.59 5.37 3.03
C GLU A 64 -11.30 4.70 2.53
N GLU A 65 -10.53 5.43 1.72
CA GLU A 65 -9.29 4.96 1.09
C GLU A 65 -8.30 6.12 0.88
N TYR A 66 -7.06 5.78 0.55
CA TYR A 66 -6.05 6.74 0.15
C TYR A 66 -6.21 7.07 -1.33
N GLU A 67 -6.31 8.35 -1.65
CA GLU A 67 -6.28 8.84 -3.03
C GLU A 67 -4.88 9.36 -3.36
N LEU A 68 -4.42 9.06 -4.56
CA LEU A 68 -3.17 9.62 -5.07
C LEU A 68 -3.45 10.99 -5.70
N ILE A 69 -2.88 12.03 -5.09
CA ILE A 69 -2.94 13.42 -5.54
C ILE A 69 -1.57 13.79 -6.11
N LEU A 70 -1.54 14.22 -7.38
CA LEU A 70 -0.31 14.65 -8.07
C LEU A 70 -0.63 15.62 -9.19
N ASP A 71 0.37 16.36 -9.66
CA ASP A 71 0.30 17.02 -10.97
C ASP A 71 1.07 16.19 -12.01
N THR A 72 0.37 15.75 -13.05
CA THR A 72 0.92 14.85 -14.07
C THR A 72 2.01 15.51 -14.90
N SER A 73 1.98 16.84 -15.05
CA SER A 73 3.00 17.59 -15.80
C SER A 73 4.31 17.70 -15.03
N PHE A 74 4.26 17.56 -13.70
CA PHE A 74 5.41 17.64 -12.79
C PHE A 74 5.83 16.27 -12.21
N TRP A 75 5.38 15.18 -12.83
CA TRP A 75 5.75 13.82 -12.40
C TRP A 75 7.23 13.51 -12.67
N ILE A 76 8.00 13.31 -11.61
CA ILE A 76 9.43 12.96 -11.63
C ILE A 76 9.62 11.73 -10.73
N GLN A 77 9.35 10.56 -11.29
CA GLN A 77 9.59 9.26 -10.66
C GLN A 77 10.22 8.31 -11.68
N PRO A 78 10.84 7.20 -11.24
CA PRO A 78 11.52 6.26 -12.15
C PRO A 78 10.60 5.59 -13.18
N TYR A 79 9.28 5.64 -12.98
CA TYR A 79 8.28 4.99 -13.81
C TYR A 79 7.15 5.98 -14.15
N PRO A 80 6.43 5.81 -15.27
CA PRO A 80 5.17 6.51 -15.51
C PRO A 80 4.16 6.28 -14.38
N VAL A 81 3.23 7.21 -14.19
CA VAL A 81 2.21 7.18 -13.12
C VAL A 81 1.49 5.84 -13.03
N GLU A 82 1.03 5.29 -14.17
CA GLU A 82 0.33 4.01 -14.21
C GLU A 82 1.20 2.85 -13.74
N ASN A 83 2.45 2.77 -14.21
CA ASN A 83 3.39 1.73 -13.80
C ASN A 83 3.76 1.85 -12.33
N PHE A 84 3.87 3.08 -11.80
CA PHE A 84 4.07 3.33 -10.38
C PHE A 84 2.89 2.79 -9.56
N ILE A 85 1.66 3.15 -9.92
CA ILE A 85 0.45 2.66 -9.26
C ILE A 85 0.34 1.14 -9.34
N ASN A 86 0.60 0.55 -10.50
CA ASN A 86 0.54 -0.91 -10.69
C ASN A 86 1.53 -1.63 -9.77
N LYS A 87 2.80 -1.20 -9.76
CA LYS A 87 3.83 -1.80 -8.88
C LYS A 87 3.48 -1.62 -7.40
N LEU A 88 3.05 -0.42 -7.02
CA LEU A 88 2.66 -0.13 -5.64
C LEU A 88 1.48 -1.00 -5.21
N SER A 89 0.50 -1.17 -6.09
CA SER A 89 -0.69 -1.99 -5.86
C SER A 89 -0.34 -3.47 -5.68
N GLN A 90 0.58 -4.00 -6.48
CA GLN A 90 1.06 -5.37 -6.32
C GLN A 90 1.75 -5.58 -4.97
N HIS A 91 2.64 -4.67 -4.54
CA HIS A 91 3.31 -4.78 -3.25
C HIS A 91 2.34 -4.61 -2.07
N TYR A 92 1.38 -3.69 -2.19
CA TYR A 92 0.32 -3.49 -1.20
C TYR A 92 -0.51 -4.77 -1.04
N ALA A 93 -1.05 -5.29 -2.15
CA ALA A 93 -1.87 -6.50 -2.15
C ALA A 93 -1.12 -7.70 -1.56
N ASN A 94 0.15 -7.86 -1.93
CA ASN A 94 1.02 -8.90 -1.35
C ASN A 94 1.13 -8.76 0.17
N SER A 95 1.41 -7.54 0.66
CA SER A 95 1.51 -7.27 2.10
C SER A 95 0.20 -7.58 2.85
N VAL A 96 -0.95 -7.20 2.28
CA VAL A 96 -2.28 -7.51 2.83
C VAL A 96 -2.51 -9.02 2.86
N ILE A 97 -2.31 -9.71 1.73
CA ILE A 97 -2.54 -11.16 1.60
C ILE A 97 -1.72 -11.92 2.64
N ILE A 98 -0.42 -11.63 2.76
CA ILE A 98 0.45 -12.31 3.73
C ILE A 98 -0.03 -12.05 5.16
N ALA A 99 -0.28 -10.79 5.52
CA ALA A 99 -0.65 -10.43 6.88
C ALA A 99 -2.00 -11.03 7.29
N GLU A 100 -3.03 -10.94 6.46
CA GLU A 100 -4.34 -11.52 6.75
C GLU A 100 -4.29 -13.05 6.77
N SER A 101 -3.51 -13.67 5.87
CA SER A 101 -3.34 -15.13 5.84
C SER A 101 -2.66 -15.66 7.10
N GLN A 102 -1.66 -14.95 7.61
CA GLN A 102 -0.98 -15.31 8.85
C GLN A 102 -1.91 -15.29 10.07
N LYS A 103 -2.85 -14.34 10.14
CA LYS A 103 -3.85 -14.28 11.23
C LYS A 103 -4.72 -15.53 11.29
N ILE A 104 -4.99 -16.15 10.14
CA ILE A 104 -5.80 -17.38 10.05
C ILE A 104 -4.93 -18.66 9.95
N GLY A 105 -3.65 -18.57 10.33
CA GLY A 105 -2.74 -19.70 10.47
C GLY A 105 -2.11 -20.21 9.17
N PHE A 106 -2.25 -19.48 8.06
CA PHE A 106 -1.52 -19.77 6.83
C PHE A 106 -0.16 -19.08 6.84
N GLN A 107 0.87 -19.76 6.36
CA GLN A 107 2.22 -19.22 6.22
C GLN A 107 2.63 -19.23 4.74
N PRO A 108 3.32 -18.18 4.24
CA PRO A 108 3.87 -18.18 2.90
C PRO A 108 5.02 -19.19 2.79
N ILE A 109 4.94 -20.07 1.79
CA ILE A 109 5.98 -21.09 1.53
C ILE A 109 6.74 -20.83 0.22
N LYS A 110 6.15 -20.06 -0.70
CA LYS A 110 6.75 -19.74 -1.99
C LYS A 110 6.19 -18.44 -2.55
N SER A 111 7.05 -17.66 -3.19
CA SER A 111 6.65 -16.55 -4.05
C SER A 111 7.37 -16.69 -5.39
N LYS A 112 6.66 -16.42 -6.49
CA LYS A 112 7.19 -16.44 -7.85
C LYS A 112 6.69 -15.21 -8.60
N GLN A 113 7.63 -14.46 -9.18
CA GLN A 113 7.34 -13.44 -10.16
C GLN A 113 7.39 -14.04 -11.56
N HIS A 114 6.47 -13.64 -12.42
CA HIS A 114 6.38 -14.09 -13.81
C HIS A 114 6.89 -13.00 -14.76
N VAL A 115 7.17 -13.40 -16.02
CA VAL A 115 7.75 -12.51 -17.05
C VAL A 115 6.80 -11.37 -17.42
N ASP A 116 5.50 -11.60 -17.32
CA ASP A 116 4.44 -10.59 -17.53
C ASP A 116 4.29 -9.60 -16.37
N GLY A 117 5.09 -9.73 -15.30
CA GLY A 117 5.05 -8.89 -14.12
C GLY A 117 4.00 -9.31 -13.07
N SER A 118 3.25 -10.38 -13.30
CA SER A 118 2.35 -10.94 -12.29
C SER A 118 3.12 -11.69 -11.21
N ASN A 119 2.52 -11.82 -10.02
CA ASN A 119 3.11 -12.50 -8.87
C ASN A 119 2.18 -13.61 -8.35
N THR A 120 2.74 -14.78 -8.08
CA THR A 120 2.05 -15.87 -7.39
C THR A 120 2.63 -16.06 -6.00
N ILE A 121 1.76 -16.16 -5.00
CA ILE A 121 2.11 -16.45 -3.61
C ILE A 121 1.43 -17.76 -3.24
N THR A 122 2.21 -18.73 -2.77
CA THR A 122 1.69 -20.01 -2.26
C THR A 122 1.71 -19.97 -0.74
N LEU A 123 0.54 -20.20 -0.14
CA LEU A 123 0.32 -20.22 1.29
C LEU A 123 -0.03 -21.64 1.74
N GLN A 124 0.46 -22.05 2.90
CA GLN A 124 0.16 -23.36 3.48
C GLN A 124 -0.21 -23.22 4.96
N ARG A 125 -1.16 -24.02 5.40
CA ARG A 125 -1.52 -24.17 6.82
C ARG A 125 -1.34 -25.63 7.22
N TRP A 126 -0.65 -25.87 8.32
CA TRP A 126 -0.45 -27.21 8.87
C TRP A 126 -1.63 -27.55 9.78
N ASN A 127 -2.32 -28.65 9.50
CA ASN A 127 -3.24 -29.25 10.45
C ASN A 127 -2.45 -30.26 11.28
N ILE A 128 -2.09 -29.86 12.50
CA ILE A 128 -1.59 -30.81 13.50
C ILE A 128 -2.82 -31.56 14.01
N SER A 129 -3.17 -32.67 13.37
CA SER A 129 -4.03 -33.66 14.00
C SER A 129 -3.26 -34.21 15.20
N ASN A 130 -3.60 -33.77 16.42
CA ASN A 130 -3.17 -34.46 17.62
C ASN A 130 -3.82 -35.86 17.60
N SER A 131 -3.16 -36.82 16.95
CA SER A 131 -3.36 -38.23 17.25
C SER A 131 -2.82 -38.45 18.66
N ARG A 132 -3.66 -38.16 19.67
CA ARG A 132 -3.54 -38.83 20.96
C ARG A 132 -3.74 -40.30 20.67
N SER A 133 -2.64 -41.00 20.38
CA SER A 133 -2.59 -42.44 20.43
C SER A 133 -2.94 -42.84 21.85
N ALA A 134 -3.89 -43.76 21.94
CA ALA A 134 -4.34 -44.38 23.17
C ALA A 134 -3.17 -44.94 23.98
N VAL A 135 -3.22 -44.73 25.30
CA VAL A 135 -2.79 -45.67 26.33
C VAL A 135 -3.83 -45.62 27.43
#